data_AF-A0A8T2BYV7-F1
#
_entry.id   AF-A0A8T2BYV7-F1
#
_cell.length_a   1.000
_cell.length_b   1.000
_cell.length_c   1.000
_cell.angle_alpha   90.00
_cell.angle_beta   90.00
_cell.angle_gamma   90.00
#
_symmetry.space_group_name_H-M   'P 1'
#
loop_
_entity.id
_entity.type
_entity.pdbx_description
1 polymer ?
#
loop_
_entity_poly.entity_id
_entity_poly.type
_entity_poly.pdbx_seq_one_letter_code
_entity_poly.pdbx_strand_id
1 'polypeptide(L)'
;MSTRKRGPPPPSEPPPPAKIPSTSQARNRSPRPVYFHINKIQVGEWSQDSSLIEGLKARIYGGADRRLVWELDHIEVGIRKIEIVLDNVCSMQFSFGSNNSTGVMEIELEKPPQFFLETSSDGNKKVDDQPIDDFTKNTSASLYRHHKLFFGNDVLTKIRKTIVGFKRPEWDNVLNRPFPSKPELQFQKDEEHNQGEDDADAAANVDLNAAVQDGV
;
A
#
# COMPACT_ATOMS: atom_id res chain seq x y z
N MET A 1 -53.92 67.90 36.64
CA MET A 1 -53.83 66.51 36.14
C MET A 1 -52.48 66.35 35.45
N SER A 2 -51.54 65.67 36.10
CA SER A 2 -50.12 65.68 35.78
C SER A 2 -49.75 64.51 34.86
N THR A 3 -49.32 64.81 33.65
CA THR A 3 -48.87 63.83 32.65
C THR A 3 -47.40 63.47 32.93
N ARG A 4 -47.16 62.22 33.35
CA ARG A 4 -45.80 61.68 33.54
C ARG A 4 -45.10 61.57 32.18
N LYS A 5 -44.11 62.44 31.92
CA LYS A 5 -43.11 62.25 30.87
C LYS A 5 -42.23 61.05 31.22
N ARG A 6 -42.23 60.01 30.38
CA ARG A 6 -41.31 58.87 30.47
C ARG A 6 -39.91 59.35 30.05
N GLY A 7 -38.91 59.11 30.88
CA GLY A 7 -37.51 59.42 30.57
C GLY A 7 -36.98 58.55 29.41
N PRO A 8 -35.87 58.95 28.78
CA PRO A 8 -35.27 58.21 27.68
C PRO A 8 -34.77 56.83 28.18
N PRO A 9 -34.81 55.80 27.33
CA PRO A 9 -34.25 54.49 27.66
C PRO A 9 -32.73 54.58 27.87
N PRO A 10 -32.14 53.71 28.71
CA PRO A 10 -30.69 53.65 28.89
C PRO A 10 -29.98 53.22 27.60
N PRO A 11 -28.70 53.61 27.40
CA PRO A 11 -27.95 53.28 26.20
C PRO A 11 -27.77 51.76 26.07
N SER A 12 -28.06 51.24 24.88
CA SER A 12 -27.83 49.85 24.50
C SER A 12 -26.35 49.49 24.61
N GLU A 13 -26.06 48.40 25.31
CA GLU A 13 -24.74 47.79 25.44
C GLU A 13 -24.15 47.50 24.04
N PRO A 14 -22.87 47.80 23.76
CA PRO A 14 -22.28 47.51 22.46
C PRO A 14 -22.27 45.99 22.22
N PRO A 15 -22.53 45.52 20.98
CA PRO A 15 -22.52 44.10 20.70
C PRO A 15 -21.13 43.50 21.01
N PRO A 16 -21.06 42.26 21.53
CA PRO A 16 -19.79 41.61 21.78
C PRO A 16 -18.99 41.53 20.48
N PRO A 17 -17.65 41.68 20.53
CA PRO A 17 -16.82 41.66 19.34
C PRO A 17 -17.06 40.37 18.55
N ALA A 18 -17.35 40.51 17.26
CA ALA A 18 -17.53 39.39 16.35
C ALA A 18 -16.35 38.42 16.50
N LYS A 19 -16.65 37.16 16.81
CA LYS A 19 -15.65 36.08 16.75
C LYS A 19 -15.15 36.03 15.32
N ILE A 20 -13.99 36.63 15.08
CA ILE A 20 -13.21 36.42 13.87
C ILE A 20 -13.04 34.91 13.77
N PRO A 21 -13.46 34.25 12.66
CA PRO A 21 -13.23 32.83 12.51
C PRO A 21 -11.73 32.61 12.56
N SER A 22 -11.24 31.97 13.61
CA SER A 22 -9.84 31.60 13.74
C SER A 22 -9.48 30.73 12.56
N THR A 23 -8.66 31.27 11.66
CA THR A 23 -8.00 30.58 10.56
C THR A 23 -7.14 29.44 11.10
N SER A 24 -7.75 28.30 11.43
CA SER A 24 -7.06 27.10 11.94
C SER A 24 -7.64 25.80 11.37
N GLN A 25 -8.27 25.88 10.21
CA GLN A 25 -8.58 24.69 9.41
C GLN A 25 -7.88 24.78 8.05
N ALA A 26 -6.55 24.86 8.09
CA ALA A 26 -5.78 24.16 7.07
C ALA A 26 -6.08 22.67 7.30
N ARG A 27 -7.17 22.20 6.71
CA ARG A 27 -7.56 20.79 6.74
C ARG A 27 -6.31 20.00 6.37
N ASN A 28 -5.90 19.06 7.23
CA ASN A 28 -5.08 17.93 6.84
C ASN A 28 -5.81 17.23 5.69
N ARG A 29 -5.64 17.72 4.47
CA ARG A 29 -6.10 17.03 3.28
C ARG A 29 -5.14 15.87 3.14
N SER A 30 -5.66 14.65 3.30
CA SER A 30 -4.94 13.47 2.83
C SER A 30 -4.43 13.77 1.41
N PRO A 31 -3.16 13.44 1.11
CA PRO A 31 -2.59 13.73 -0.19
C PRO A 31 -3.48 13.17 -1.29
N ARG A 32 -3.90 14.00 -2.25
CA ARG A 32 -4.69 13.52 -3.38
C ARG A 32 -3.80 12.66 -4.27
N PRO A 33 -4.15 11.40 -4.53
CA PRO A 33 -3.40 10.60 -5.48
C PRO A 33 -3.56 11.15 -6.89
N VAL A 34 -2.59 10.81 -7.75
CA VAL A 34 -2.69 10.99 -9.20
C VAL A 34 -3.05 9.65 -9.82
N TYR A 35 -3.96 9.67 -10.79
CA TYR A 35 -4.55 8.48 -11.41
C TYR A 35 -4.08 8.34 -12.85
N PHE A 36 -3.74 7.12 -13.26
CA PHE A 36 -3.36 6.79 -14.63
C PHE A 36 -4.04 5.50 -15.07
N HIS A 37 -4.56 5.46 -16.30
CA HIS A 37 -5.02 4.21 -16.89
C HIS A 37 -3.83 3.34 -17.26
N ILE A 38 -3.90 2.06 -16.95
CA ILE A 38 -2.89 1.06 -17.27
C ILE A 38 -3.43 0.22 -18.43
N ASN A 39 -2.60 -0.11 -19.42
CA ASN A 39 -2.99 -1.00 -20.52
C ASN A 39 -2.96 -2.47 -20.07
N LYS A 40 -1.90 -2.85 -19.36
CA LYS A 40 -1.69 -4.20 -18.83
C LYS A 40 -0.85 -4.15 -17.57
N ILE A 41 -1.10 -5.05 -16.63
CA ILE A 41 -0.20 -5.37 -15.50
C ILE A 41 0.30 -6.81 -15.64
N GLN A 42 1.55 -7.06 -15.28
CA GLN A 42 2.15 -8.39 -15.24
C GLN A 42 3.02 -8.55 -13.99
N VAL A 43 2.81 -9.66 -13.28
CA VAL A 43 3.56 -10.05 -12.09
C VAL A 43 3.79 -11.56 -12.13
N GLY A 44 5.04 -11.98 -12.25
CA GLY A 44 5.38 -13.39 -12.48
C GLY A 44 4.65 -13.96 -13.72
N GLU A 45 3.92 -15.05 -13.51
CA GLU A 45 3.09 -15.70 -14.55
C GLU A 45 1.68 -15.08 -14.68
N TRP A 46 1.27 -14.24 -13.73
CA TRP A 46 -0.03 -13.59 -13.76
C TRP A 46 0.04 -12.29 -14.58
N SER A 47 -1.02 -12.03 -15.34
CA SER A 47 -1.20 -10.75 -16.00
C SER A 47 -2.67 -10.41 -16.17
N GLN A 48 -2.98 -9.12 -16.22
CA GLN A 48 -4.31 -8.61 -16.47
C GLN A 48 -4.25 -7.52 -17.54
N ASP A 49 -5.05 -7.68 -18.59
CA ASP A 49 -5.23 -6.68 -19.64
C ASP A 49 -6.45 -5.80 -19.33
N SER A 50 -6.35 -4.51 -19.63
CA SER A 50 -7.44 -3.55 -19.46
C SER A 50 -8.66 -3.83 -20.33
N SER A 51 -8.51 -4.55 -21.45
CA SER A 51 -9.62 -4.94 -22.31
C SER A 51 -10.52 -6.04 -21.72
N LEU A 52 -10.10 -6.67 -20.63
CA LEU A 52 -10.80 -7.80 -20.00
C LEU A 52 -11.53 -7.40 -18.70
N ILE A 53 -11.42 -6.14 -18.27
CA ILE A 53 -12.04 -5.61 -17.05
C ILE A 53 -12.55 -4.19 -17.30
N GLU A 54 -13.39 -3.65 -16.42
CA GLU A 54 -13.96 -2.31 -16.61
C GLU A 54 -12.94 -1.19 -16.41
N GLY A 55 -11.95 -1.44 -15.54
CA GLY A 55 -10.97 -0.43 -15.20
C GLY A 55 -9.69 -1.04 -14.66
N LEU A 56 -8.58 -0.74 -15.33
CA LEU A 56 -7.24 -0.98 -14.81
C LEU A 56 -6.56 0.37 -14.56
N LYS A 57 -6.31 0.70 -13.29
CA LYS A 57 -5.82 2.04 -12.89
C LYS A 57 -4.63 1.96 -11.94
N ALA A 58 -3.71 2.91 -12.08
CA ALA A 58 -2.63 3.19 -11.15
C ALA A 58 -2.96 4.44 -10.35
N ARG A 59 -2.95 4.35 -9.01
CA ARG A 59 -2.96 5.50 -8.10
C ARG A 59 -1.58 5.69 -7.49
N ILE A 60 -1.07 6.91 -7.55
CA ILE A 60 0.24 7.27 -7.04
C ILE A 60 0.08 8.40 -6.01
N TYR A 61 0.47 8.14 -4.77
CA TYR A 61 0.37 9.08 -3.66
C TYR A 61 1.72 9.74 -3.35
N GLY A 62 1.90 11.00 -3.74
CA GLY A 62 3.18 11.72 -3.54
C GLY A 62 3.39 12.36 -2.17
N GLY A 63 2.39 12.35 -1.28
CA GLY A 63 2.43 13.06 -0.01
C GLY A 63 3.02 12.23 1.15
N ALA A 64 2.51 12.45 2.37
CA ALA A 64 2.99 11.72 3.55
C ALA A 64 2.66 10.21 3.50
N ASP A 65 1.53 9.87 2.89
CA ASP A 65 1.04 8.50 2.76
C ASP A 65 1.56 7.87 1.45
N ARG A 66 2.88 7.70 1.36
CA ARG A 66 3.60 7.31 0.13
C ARG A 66 3.24 5.88 -0.28
N ARG A 67 2.26 5.75 -1.17
CA ARG A 67 1.78 4.46 -1.66
C ARG A 67 1.59 4.45 -3.18
N LEU A 68 1.68 3.27 -3.75
CA LEU A 68 1.27 2.91 -5.10
C LEU A 68 0.11 1.93 -4.97
N VAL A 69 -0.97 2.14 -5.72
CA VAL A 69 -2.12 1.22 -5.72
C VAL A 69 -2.47 0.86 -7.15
N TRP A 70 -2.54 -0.44 -7.44
CA TRP A 70 -3.07 -0.98 -8.68
C TRP A 70 -4.51 -1.40 -8.45
N GLU A 71 -5.44 -0.81 -9.18
CA GLU A 71 -6.87 -1.09 -9.06
C GLU A 71 -7.37 -1.85 -10.27
N LEU A 72 -8.07 -2.94 -9.99
CA LEU A 72 -8.70 -3.83 -10.95
C LEU A 72 -10.20 -3.82 -10.69
N ASP A 73 -10.94 -3.10 -11.52
CA ASP A 73 -12.38 -2.93 -11.42
C ASP A 73 -13.10 -4.02 -12.24
N HIS A 74 -13.76 -4.94 -11.53
CA HIS A 74 -14.51 -6.06 -12.11
C HIS A 74 -16.01 -5.86 -11.84
N ILE A 75 -16.84 -5.89 -12.89
CA ILE A 75 -18.30 -5.63 -12.82
C ILE A 75 -18.97 -6.35 -11.64
N GLU A 76 -18.73 -7.65 -11.50
CA GLU A 76 -19.47 -8.51 -10.56
C GLU A 76 -18.80 -8.63 -9.19
N VAL A 77 -17.51 -8.30 -9.09
CA VAL A 77 -16.70 -8.55 -7.89
C VAL A 77 -16.40 -7.25 -7.13
N GLY A 78 -16.42 -6.10 -7.82
CA GLY A 78 -15.95 -4.83 -7.30
C GLY A 78 -14.47 -4.56 -7.64
N ILE A 79 -13.87 -3.63 -6.90
CA ILE A 79 -12.50 -3.16 -7.16
C ILE A 79 -11.53 -3.96 -6.29
N ARG A 80 -10.69 -4.79 -6.91
CA ARG A 80 -9.55 -5.42 -6.26
C ARG A 80 -8.34 -4.51 -6.32
N LYS A 81 -7.60 -4.41 -5.22
CA LYS A 81 -6.45 -3.52 -5.08
C LYS A 81 -5.20 -4.29 -4.72
N ILE A 82 -4.09 -3.94 -5.37
CA ILE A 82 -2.73 -4.28 -4.95
C ILE A 82 -2.11 -3.00 -4.41
N GLU A 83 -1.90 -2.92 -3.10
CA GLU A 83 -1.35 -1.76 -2.42
C GLU A 83 0.11 -1.99 -2.03
N ILE A 84 0.95 -1.02 -2.36
CA ILE A 84 2.40 -1.05 -2.16
C ILE A 84 2.79 0.24 -1.45
N VAL A 85 3.36 0.12 -0.26
CA VAL A 85 4.01 1.25 0.43
C VAL A 85 5.34 1.54 -0.25
N LEU A 86 5.67 2.81 -0.51
CA LEU A 86 6.90 3.21 -1.21
C LEU A 86 8.16 2.69 -0.51
N ASP A 87 8.15 2.64 0.82
CA ASP A 87 9.28 2.15 1.62
C ASP A 87 9.60 0.67 1.34
N ASN A 88 8.65 -0.08 0.77
CA ASN A 88 8.84 -1.45 0.29
C ASN A 88 9.24 -1.51 -1.19
N VAL A 89 9.54 -0.40 -1.86
CA VAL A 89 10.03 -0.37 -3.25
C VAL A 89 11.56 -0.26 -3.22
N CYS A 90 12.26 -1.26 -3.77
CA CYS A 90 13.71 -1.27 -3.86
C CYS A 90 14.22 -0.33 -4.94
N SER A 91 13.66 -0.44 -6.14
CA SER A 91 14.06 0.29 -7.33
C SER A 91 12.87 0.41 -8.31
N MET A 92 12.91 1.44 -9.16
CA MET A 92 11.88 1.71 -10.17
C MET A 92 12.54 2.18 -11.47
N GLN A 93 12.11 1.64 -12.60
CA GLN A 93 12.59 2.08 -13.91
C GLN A 93 11.46 2.31 -14.92
N PHE A 94 11.81 3.07 -15.96
CA PHE A 94 10.92 3.41 -17.07
C PHE A 94 11.58 3.06 -18.40
N SER A 95 10.96 2.18 -19.16
CA SER A 95 11.38 1.77 -20.49
C SER A 95 10.38 2.27 -21.52
N PHE A 96 10.82 3.09 -22.48
CA PHE A 96 9.94 3.66 -23.50
C PHE A 96 10.00 2.81 -24.76
N GLY A 97 8.84 2.39 -25.25
CA GLY A 97 8.72 1.58 -26.46
C GLY A 97 9.03 2.39 -27.73
N SER A 98 9.55 1.74 -28.77
CA SER A 98 9.71 2.36 -30.10
C SER A 98 8.38 2.36 -30.88
N ASN A 99 8.19 3.32 -31.79
CA ASN A 99 7.15 3.33 -32.83
C ASN A 99 5.76 2.82 -32.39
N ASN A 100 5.02 3.64 -31.61
CA ASN A 100 3.65 3.35 -31.12
C ASN A 100 3.49 2.13 -30.20
N SER A 101 4.56 1.43 -29.82
CA SER A 101 4.49 0.41 -28.78
C SER A 101 4.31 1.02 -27.38
N THR A 102 3.78 0.22 -26.46
CA THR A 102 3.61 0.62 -25.06
C THR A 102 4.95 0.73 -24.36
N GLY A 103 5.11 1.77 -23.55
CA GLY A 103 6.19 1.85 -22.58
C GLY A 103 5.86 1.02 -21.33
N VAL A 104 6.86 0.77 -20.50
CA VAL A 104 6.78 -0.03 -19.29
C VAL A 104 7.32 0.75 -18.10
N MET A 105 6.53 0.79 -17.02
CA MET A 105 7.02 1.12 -15.68
C MET A 105 7.27 -0.21 -14.95
N GLU A 106 8.46 -0.40 -14.44
CA GLU A 106 8.82 -1.58 -13.65
C GLU A 106 9.16 -1.15 -12.24
N ILE A 107 8.65 -1.90 -11.27
CA ILE A 107 8.98 -1.73 -9.85
C ILE A 107 9.49 -3.05 -9.28
N GLU A 108 10.50 -2.95 -8.44
CA GLU A 108 11.04 -4.05 -7.66
C GLU A 108 10.67 -3.82 -6.19
N LEU A 109 10.10 -4.84 -5.57
CA LEU A 109 9.59 -4.80 -4.20
C LEU A 109 10.49 -5.53 -3.22
N GLU A 110 10.66 -4.95 -2.03
CA GLU A 110 11.36 -5.56 -0.90
C GLU A 110 10.50 -6.57 -0.17
N LYS A 111 9.22 -6.23 0.03
CA LYS A 111 8.21 -7.03 0.70
C LYS A 111 6.98 -7.21 -0.19
N PRO A 112 6.22 -8.31 -0.02
CA PRO A 112 4.95 -8.51 -0.72
C PRO A 112 3.98 -7.32 -0.55
N PRO A 113 3.14 -7.03 -1.56
CA PRO A 113 2.08 -6.04 -1.45
C PRO A 113 0.97 -6.51 -0.51
N GLN A 114 0.07 -5.59 -0.18
CA GLN A 114 -1.19 -5.88 0.51
C GLN A 114 -2.34 -5.90 -0.49
N PHE A 115 -3.40 -6.65 -0.19
CA PHE A 115 -4.53 -6.82 -1.10
C PHE A 115 -5.83 -6.42 -0.41
N PHE A 116 -6.68 -5.70 -1.16
CA PHE A 116 -7.96 -5.23 -0.67
C PHE A 116 -9.06 -5.42 -1.71
N LEU A 117 -10.30 -5.52 -1.24
CA LEU A 117 -11.51 -5.51 -2.03
C LEU A 117 -12.40 -4.34 -1.60
N GLU A 118 -12.70 -3.47 -2.55
CA GLU A 118 -13.71 -2.43 -2.43
C GLU A 118 -14.98 -2.89 -3.15
N THR A 119 -16.03 -3.21 -2.38
CA THR A 119 -17.37 -3.45 -2.91
C THR A 119 -18.23 -2.21 -2.70
N SER A 120 -18.99 -1.81 -3.71
CA SER A 120 -19.93 -0.71 -3.55
C SER A 120 -20.99 -1.10 -2.53
N SER A 121 -20.92 -0.56 -1.31
CA SER A 121 -22.01 -0.70 -0.36
C SER A 121 -23.20 0.10 -0.87
N ASP A 122 -24.30 -0.58 -1.18
CA ASP A 122 -25.54 0.04 -1.62
C ASP A 122 -25.97 1.15 -0.64
N GLY A 123 -25.90 2.41 -1.10
CA GLY A 123 -26.49 3.55 -0.42
C GLY A 123 -25.79 4.02 0.87
N ASN A 124 -25.03 5.10 0.75
CA ASN A 124 -24.75 6.08 1.81
C ASN A 124 -23.75 5.72 2.92
N LYS A 125 -23.04 4.60 2.83
CA LYS A 125 -21.89 4.30 3.70
C LYS A 125 -20.57 4.49 2.95
N LYS A 126 -19.53 4.87 3.70
CA LYS A 126 -18.16 4.89 3.18
C LYS A 126 -17.82 3.48 2.69
N VAL A 127 -17.25 3.41 1.51
CA VAL A 127 -16.70 2.18 0.97
C VAL A 127 -15.43 1.88 1.77
N ASP A 128 -15.47 0.82 2.57
CA ASP A 128 -14.31 0.37 3.33
C ASP A 128 -13.59 -0.71 2.53
N ASP A 129 -12.27 -0.56 2.41
CA ASP A 129 -11.39 -1.56 1.80
C ASP A 129 -11.29 -2.78 2.72
N GLN A 130 -11.84 -3.91 2.28
CA GLN A 130 -11.74 -5.17 3.01
C GLN A 130 -10.42 -5.86 2.65
N PRO A 131 -9.53 -6.19 3.62
CA PRO A 131 -8.36 -7.01 3.35
C PRO A 131 -8.77 -8.37 2.77
N ILE A 132 -8.03 -8.83 1.76
CA ILE A 132 -8.23 -10.14 1.12
C ILE A 132 -6.88 -10.83 0.91
N ASP A 133 -6.92 -12.13 0.61
CA ASP A 133 -5.75 -12.86 0.15
C ASP A 133 -5.34 -12.43 -1.27
N ASP A 134 -4.13 -12.82 -1.67
CA ASP A 134 -3.62 -12.58 -3.02
C ASP A 134 -4.51 -13.24 -4.08
N PHE A 135 -5.26 -12.40 -4.79
CA PHE A 135 -6.18 -12.81 -5.84
C PHE A 135 -5.49 -13.11 -7.18
N THR A 136 -4.18 -12.90 -7.29
CA THR A 136 -3.44 -13.20 -8.52
C THR A 136 -3.26 -14.71 -8.68
N LYS A 137 -3.21 -15.17 -9.93
CA LYS A 137 -3.07 -16.61 -10.22
C LYS A 137 -1.82 -17.16 -9.53
N ASN A 138 -1.97 -18.28 -8.82
CA ASN A 138 -0.91 -18.92 -8.05
C ASN A 138 -0.22 -17.97 -7.05
N THR A 139 -0.96 -17.00 -6.50
CA THR A 139 -0.44 -15.98 -5.57
C THR A 139 0.82 -15.28 -6.10
N SER A 140 0.85 -14.99 -7.41
CA SER A 140 2.01 -14.45 -8.10
C SER A 140 2.50 -13.13 -7.50
N ALA A 141 1.59 -12.24 -7.06
CA ALA A 141 1.98 -10.95 -6.49
C ALA A 141 2.62 -11.05 -5.11
N SER A 142 2.34 -12.12 -4.36
CA SER A 142 2.99 -12.43 -3.09
C SER A 142 4.29 -13.20 -3.27
N LEU A 143 4.51 -13.80 -4.45
CA LEU A 143 5.71 -14.58 -4.76
C LEU A 143 6.78 -13.76 -5.47
N TYR A 144 6.39 -12.90 -6.42
CA TYR A 144 7.33 -12.20 -7.31
C TYR A 144 7.54 -10.75 -6.92
N ARG A 145 8.80 -10.33 -6.88
CA ARG A 145 9.24 -8.98 -6.49
C ARG A 145 9.00 -7.95 -7.60
N HIS A 146 8.97 -8.40 -8.85
CA HIS A 146 8.94 -7.52 -10.02
C HIS A 146 7.53 -7.37 -10.58
N HIS A 147 7.01 -6.15 -10.54
CA HIS A 147 5.74 -5.82 -11.19
C HIS A 147 6.02 -4.95 -12.42
N LYS A 148 5.41 -5.31 -13.54
CA LYS A 148 5.49 -4.56 -14.79
C LYS A 148 4.13 -3.98 -15.14
N LEU A 149 4.09 -2.68 -15.39
CA LEU A 149 2.90 -1.96 -15.80
C LEU A 149 3.14 -1.33 -17.17
N PHE A 150 2.23 -1.62 -18.09
CA PHE A 150 2.33 -1.19 -19.49
C PHE A 150 1.41 0.01 -19.72
N PHE A 151 1.93 1.01 -20.41
CA PHE A 151 1.25 2.29 -20.67
C PHE A 151 1.52 2.77 -22.09
N GLY A 152 0.66 3.65 -22.61
CA GLY A 152 1.05 4.54 -23.69
C GLY A 152 2.29 5.37 -23.29
N ASN A 153 3.22 5.60 -24.23
CA ASN A 153 4.45 6.34 -23.95
C ASN A 153 4.20 7.77 -23.42
N ASP A 154 3.12 8.41 -23.85
CA ASP A 154 2.72 9.74 -23.37
C ASP A 154 2.26 9.69 -21.90
N VAL A 155 1.51 8.64 -21.53
CA VAL A 155 1.08 8.37 -20.15
C VAL A 155 2.29 8.05 -19.29
N LEU A 156 3.20 7.20 -19.77
CA LEU A 156 4.44 6.87 -19.04
C LEU A 156 5.31 8.12 -18.78
N THR A 157 5.38 9.02 -19.77
CA THR A 157 6.07 10.31 -19.61
C THR A 157 5.42 11.17 -18.54
N LYS A 158 4.08 11.22 -18.51
CA LYS A 158 3.31 11.94 -17.47
C LYS A 158 3.54 11.33 -16.09
N ILE A 159 3.54 9.99 -15.97
CA ILE A 159 3.83 9.27 -14.72
C ILE A 159 5.22 9.65 -14.20
N ARG A 160 6.26 9.50 -15.04
CA ARG A 160 7.64 9.84 -14.64
C ARG A 160 7.77 11.30 -14.19
N LYS A 161 7.19 12.25 -14.95
CA LYS A 161 7.16 13.67 -14.58
C LYS A 161 6.41 13.92 -13.28
N THR A 162 5.32 13.18 -13.03
CA THR A 162 4.53 13.30 -11.81
C THR A 162 5.33 12.85 -10.59
N ILE A 163 6.01 11.71 -10.67
CA ILE A 163 6.83 11.18 -9.58
C ILE A 163 7.98 12.15 -9.26
N VAL A 164 8.74 12.58 -10.27
CA VAL A 164 9.81 13.58 -10.10
C VAL A 164 9.24 14.90 -9.54
N GLY A 165 8.03 15.27 -9.96
CA GLY A 165 7.33 16.47 -9.51
C GLY A 165 6.94 16.46 -8.04
N PHE A 166 6.93 15.30 -7.37
CA PHE A 166 6.69 15.24 -5.93
C PHE A 166 7.83 15.91 -5.13
N LYS A 167 9.05 15.99 -5.69
CA LYS A 167 10.23 16.62 -5.05
C LYS A 167 10.50 16.07 -3.65
N ARG A 168 10.57 14.74 -3.55
CA ARG A 168 10.70 13.99 -2.31
C ARG A 168 11.87 13.02 -2.42
N PRO A 169 12.83 13.03 -1.48
CA PRO A 169 14.01 12.18 -1.54
C PRO A 169 13.68 10.69 -1.64
N GLU A 170 12.59 10.23 -1.03
CA GLU A 170 12.17 8.82 -1.05
C GLU A 170 11.83 8.36 -2.48
N TRP A 171 11.18 9.22 -3.26
CA TRP A 171 10.88 8.95 -4.67
C TRP A 171 12.14 9.04 -5.53
N ASP A 172 13.01 10.02 -5.29
CA ASP A 172 14.28 10.13 -6.02
C ASP A 172 15.19 8.93 -5.76
N ASN A 173 15.19 8.41 -4.52
CA ASN A 173 15.99 7.25 -4.14
C ASN A 173 15.59 6.00 -4.91
N VAL A 174 14.28 5.72 -5.07
CA VAL A 174 13.84 4.54 -5.83
C VAL A 174 14.08 4.68 -7.33
N LEU A 175 14.07 5.91 -7.87
CA LEU A 175 14.32 6.19 -9.29
C LEU A 175 15.81 6.13 -9.67
N ASN A 176 16.71 6.46 -8.74
CA ASN A 176 18.15 6.56 -9.00
C ASN A 176 18.93 5.29 -8.64
N ARG A 177 18.27 4.27 -8.07
CA ARG A 177 18.89 2.97 -7.80
C ARG A 177 19.01 2.14 -9.09
N PRO A 178 20.06 1.31 -9.21
CA PRO A 178 20.14 0.32 -10.28
C PRO A 178 18.90 -0.57 -10.28
N PHE A 179 18.44 -0.93 -11.48
CA PHE A 179 17.30 -1.82 -11.67
C PHE A 179 17.72 -3.03 -12.52
N PRO A 180 17.43 -4.26 -12.07
CA PRO A 180 16.99 -4.60 -10.71
C PRO A 180 18.14 -4.40 -9.69
N SER A 181 17.78 -4.17 -8.43
CA SER A 181 18.75 -4.01 -7.34
C SER A 181 19.13 -5.34 -6.69
N LYS A 182 18.29 -6.38 -6.82
CA LYS A 182 18.56 -7.76 -6.40
C LYS A 182 18.47 -8.73 -7.58
N PRO A 183 19.25 -9.83 -7.57
CA PRO A 183 19.17 -10.86 -8.61
C PRO A 183 17.94 -11.78 -8.45
N GLU A 184 17.38 -11.91 -7.24
CA GLU A 184 16.25 -12.79 -6.99
C GLU A 184 14.93 -12.19 -7.53
N LEU A 185 14.18 -13.00 -8.29
CA LEU A 185 12.87 -12.60 -8.81
C LEU A 185 11.73 -12.81 -7.80
N GLN A 186 11.95 -13.66 -6.81
CA GLN A 186 10.95 -14.04 -5.80
C GLN A 186 11.34 -13.53 -4.41
N PHE A 187 10.34 -13.31 -3.56
CA PHE A 187 10.60 -13.04 -2.15
C PHE A 187 11.25 -14.27 -1.50
N GLN A 188 12.16 -14.04 -0.55
CA GLN A 188 12.70 -15.13 0.26
C GLN A 188 11.55 -15.71 1.08
N LYS A 189 11.39 -17.04 1.05
CA LYS A 189 10.54 -17.71 2.01
C LYS A 189 11.28 -17.64 3.33
N ASP A 190 10.65 -17.08 4.36
CA ASP A 190 11.18 -17.21 5.71
C ASP A 190 11.21 -18.71 6.02
N GLU A 191 12.41 -19.31 6.02
CA GLU A 191 12.59 -20.64 6.58
C GLU A 191 12.36 -20.49 8.09
N GLU A 192 11.15 -20.83 8.54
CA GLU A 192 10.89 -21.05 9.95
C GLU A 192 11.91 -22.09 10.44
N HIS A 193 12.94 -21.62 11.13
CA HIS A 193 13.89 -22.45 11.86
C HIS A 193 13.10 -23.16 12.97
N ASN A 194 12.51 -24.30 12.61
CA ASN A 194 11.99 -25.24 13.58
C ASN A 194 13.22 -25.90 14.22
N GLN A 195 13.77 -25.29 15.27
CA GLN A 195 14.68 -25.99 16.17
C GLN A 195 13.88 -27.08 16.85
N GLY A 196 13.87 -28.27 16.24
CA GLY A 196 13.54 -29.49 16.94
C GLY A 196 14.55 -29.65 18.06
N GLU A 197 14.05 -29.68 19.29
CA GLU A 197 14.78 -30.14 20.46
C GLU A 197 15.27 -31.57 20.19
N ASP A 198 16.54 -31.69 19.82
CA ASP A 198 17.29 -32.94 19.91
C ASP A 198 17.68 -33.17 21.38
N ASP A 199 16.75 -33.64 22.21
CA ASP A 199 17.09 -34.26 23.49
C ASP A 199 17.24 -35.77 23.29
N ALA A 200 18.48 -36.14 22.97
CA ALA A 200 18.96 -37.51 22.99
C ALA A 200 19.33 -37.89 24.43
N ASP A 201 18.45 -38.60 25.14
CA ASP A 201 18.83 -39.30 26.37
C ASP A 201 19.29 -40.72 26.06
N ALA A 202 20.62 -40.89 26.01
CA ALA A 202 21.28 -42.19 25.97
C ALA A 202 22.09 -42.43 27.25
N ALA A 203 21.69 -43.50 27.93
CA ALA A 203 22.50 -44.40 28.78
C ALA A 203 22.94 -43.94 30.19
N ALA A 204 22.41 -44.64 31.19
CA ALA A 204 23.16 -45.03 32.38
C ALA A 204 22.91 -46.52 32.69
N ASN A 205 23.75 -47.38 32.14
CA ASN A 205 24.03 -48.70 32.70
C ASN A 205 25.04 -48.52 33.83
N VAL A 206 24.68 -48.85 35.07
CA VAL A 206 25.66 -49.18 36.11
C VAL A 206 25.26 -50.51 36.74
N ASP A 207 26.08 -51.49 36.39
CA ASP A 207 26.21 -52.82 36.95
C ASP A 207 26.59 -52.74 38.44
N LEU A 208 25.89 -53.49 39.30
CA LEU A 208 26.25 -53.66 40.72
C LEU A 208 26.12 -55.14 41.07
N ASN A 209 27.25 -55.84 40.96
CA ASN A 209 27.42 -57.20 41.43
C ASN A 209 27.95 -57.21 42.89
N ALA A 210 27.26 -57.99 43.72
CA ALA A 210 27.74 -58.80 44.86
C ALA A 210 28.31 -58.18 46.16
N ALA A 211 27.62 -58.48 47.29
CA ALA A 211 28.13 -59.04 48.57
C ALA A 211 26.93 -59.21 49.55
N VAL A 212 26.42 -60.41 49.87
CA VAL A 212 26.83 -61.42 50.88
C VAL A 212 26.55 -61.02 52.36
N GLN A 213 25.86 -61.95 53.08
CA GLN A 213 25.67 -62.13 54.55
C GLN A 213 24.67 -61.17 55.26
N ASP A 214 23.82 -61.53 56.23
CA ASP A 214 23.48 -62.70 57.08
C ASP A 214 21.98 -62.51 57.49
N GLY A 215 21.11 -63.52 57.63
CA GLY A 215 20.95 -64.33 58.85
C GLY A 215 19.81 -63.82 59.76
N VAL A 216 18.64 -64.50 59.74
CA VAL A 216 17.86 -65.11 60.86
C VAL A 216 16.60 -65.75 60.26
#